data_AF-A0A183UNZ8-F1
#
_entry.id   AF-A0A183UNZ8-F1
#
_cell.length_a   1.000
_cell.length_b   1.000
_cell.length_c   1.000
_cell.angle_alpha   90.00
_cell.angle_beta   90.00
_cell.angle_gamma   90.00
#
_symmetry.space_group_name_H-M   'P 1'
#
loop_
_entity.id
_entity.type
_entity.pdbx_description
1 polymer ?
#
loop_
_entity_poly.entity_id
_entity_poly.type
_entity_poly.pdbx_seq_one_letter_code
_entity_poly.pdbx_strand_id
1 'polypeptide(L)'
;LHTTYHFQCHLCWHRLNIFWYTFKNVFLQAYKHGLYGRKYVWFFIGWYADTWFIPPKDEPVNCTAEQMTAAAQYHITTESIMLSRDEKPTISGMTGVEFQRRLKNLIDTDPANTGGFPEAPLAYDAVWAVALAFNCTLARLPKGDTLENFTYNNTVTAKHLFKCVKDTQFKGVSGQVMFSDLGDRIARTQIEQLQNGRYQMLGTYDTTTQYLDWFGKEKFATASGLPPPDSTIIRESLLTVATELYVAIAVLAVTGMLVALVVFVFSIKYSHRGIIVQSQPQSNNVLIAGCVLCSISLLLMGLPAQGITLPKHSFTLLCHSRISILMIGFTFAYGSMFAKVWIVYRMGATENQEVVSRQTPDEVGFSALVFFHVPSKYSTI
;
A
#
# COMPACT_ATOMS: atom_id res chain seq x y z
N LEU A 1 1.25 -0.77 22.35
CA LEU A 1 1.59 -1.90 21.45
C LEU A 1 1.65 -1.39 20.01
N HIS A 2 2.79 -0.79 19.63
CA HIS A 2 3.05 -0.39 18.24
C HIS A 2 4.41 -0.95 17.88
N THR A 3 4.42 -2.18 17.41
CA THR A 3 5.59 -2.80 16.77
C THR A 3 5.52 -2.43 15.29
N THR A 4 6.17 -1.33 14.93
CA THR A 4 6.38 -0.91 13.55
C THR A 4 7.40 -1.85 12.93
N TYR A 5 6.94 -2.85 12.17
CA TYR A 5 7.79 -3.60 11.27
C TYR A 5 8.15 -2.71 10.08
N HIS A 6 9.20 -1.90 10.25
CA HIS A 6 9.91 -1.32 9.12
C HIS A 6 10.58 -2.48 8.37
N PHE A 7 9.96 -2.98 7.31
CA PHE A 7 10.64 -3.77 6.29
C PHE A 7 11.56 -2.82 5.53
N GLN A 8 12.72 -2.59 6.11
CA GLN A 8 13.75 -1.73 5.58
C GLN A 8 14.35 -2.42 4.34
N CYS A 9 14.05 -1.88 3.16
CA CYS A 9 14.58 -2.27 1.85
C CYS A 9 16.11 -2.06 1.70
N HIS A 10 16.86 -2.02 2.80
CA HIS A 10 18.32 -1.90 2.81
C HIS A 10 19.04 -3.25 2.71
N LEU A 11 18.33 -4.37 2.87
CA LEU A 11 18.94 -5.71 2.94
C LEU A 11 18.99 -6.48 1.61
N CYS A 12 18.37 -5.99 0.53
CA CYS A 12 18.44 -6.70 -0.76
C CYS A 12 19.71 -6.38 -1.55
N TRP A 13 20.15 -5.13 -1.64
CA TRP A 13 21.27 -4.78 -2.52
C TRP A 13 22.64 -5.33 -2.06
N HIS A 14 22.92 -5.36 -0.76
CA HIS A 14 24.22 -5.80 -0.26
C HIS A 14 24.44 -7.32 -0.23
N ARG A 15 23.39 -8.13 -0.43
CA ARG A 15 23.46 -9.61 -0.35
C ARG A 15 22.80 -10.35 -1.50
N LEU A 16 22.45 -9.67 -2.60
CA LEU A 16 22.06 -10.30 -3.86
C LEU A 16 23.28 -10.63 -4.76
N ASN A 17 24.50 -10.70 -4.21
CA ASN A 17 25.64 -11.36 -4.87
C ASN A 17 25.53 -12.88 -4.67
N ILE A 18 24.45 -13.43 -5.22
CA ILE A 18 24.07 -14.82 -5.09
C ILE A 18 24.47 -15.52 -6.41
N PHE A 19 25.13 -16.67 -6.36
CA PHE A 19 25.48 -17.39 -7.60
C PHE A 19 24.22 -17.83 -8.37
N TRP A 20 24.32 -17.99 -9.70
CA TRP A 20 23.19 -18.28 -10.61
C TRP A 20 22.27 -19.42 -10.13
N TYR A 21 22.82 -20.46 -9.49
CA TYR A 21 22.06 -21.59 -8.93
C TYR A 21 21.05 -21.16 -7.86
N THR A 22 21.46 -20.26 -6.98
CA THR A 22 20.63 -19.81 -5.89
C THR A 22 19.58 -18.80 -6.38
N PHE A 23 19.83 -18.06 -7.46
CA PHE A 23 18.82 -17.21 -8.08
C PHE A 23 17.68 -17.98 -8.73
N LYS A 24 17.95 -19.14 -9.35
CA LYS A 24 16.89 -20.03 -9.84
C LYS A 24 15.95 -20.44 -8.71
N ASN A 25 16.51 -20.79 -7.56
CA ASN A 25 15.73 -21.13 -6.36
C ASN A 25 14.91 -19.94 -5.85
N VAL A 26 15.48 -18.72 -5.85
CA VAL A 26 14.75 -17.49 -5.47
C VAL A 26 13.56 -17.25 -6.40
N PHE A 27 13.73 -17.35 -7.71
CA PHE A 27 12.63 -17.18 -8.66
C PHE A 27 11.55 -18.24 -8.51
N LEU A 28 11.94 -19.49 -8.24
CA LEU A 28 10.97 -20.54 -7.93
C LEU A 28 10.14 -20.20 -6.69
N GLN A 29 10.77 -19.74 -5.61
CA GLN A 29 10.05 -19.32 -4.42
C GLN A 29 9.18 -18.08 -4.68
N ALA A 30 9.69 -17.11 -5.45
CA ALA A 30 8.92 -15.94 -5.86
C ALA A 30 7.68 -16.34 -6.66
N TYR A 31 7.79 -17.31 -7.57
CA TYR A 31 6.65 -17.85 -8.30
C TYR A 31 5.63 -18.51 -7.35
N LYS A 32 6.09 -19.40 -6.47
CA LYS A 32 5.22 -20.12 -5.50
C LYS A 32 4.48 -19.18 -4.55
N HIS A 33 5.10 -18.07 -4.17
CA HIS A 33 4.51 -17.07 -3.28
C HIS A 33 3.81 -15.91 -4.01
N GLY A 34 3.76 -15.92 -5.36
CA GLY A 34 3.13 -14.85 -6.13
C GLY A 34 3.85 -13.50 -6.08
N LEU A 35 5.16 -13.50 -5.81
CA LEU A 35 6.02 -12.31 -5.71
C LEU A 35 6.57 -11.88 -7.10
N TYR A 36 5.70 -11.80 -8.09
CA TYR A 36 6.02 -11.38 -9.46
C TYR A 36 4.83 -10.67 -10.12
N GLY A 37 5.03 -10.15 -11.33
CA GLY A 37 3.96 -9.51 -12.11
C GLY A 37 3.68 -8.06 -11.70
N ARG A 38 2.40 -7.66 -11.70
CA ARG A 38 1.99 -6.23 -11.68
C ARG A 38 2.34 -5.43 -10.42
N LYS A 39 2.82 -6.07 -9.35
CA LYS A 39 3.11 -5.43 -8.06
C LYS A 39 4.60 -5.42 -7.70
N TYR A 40 5.43 -6.16 -8.43
CA TYR A 40 6.81 -6.41 -8.05
C TYR A 40 7.73 -6.16 -9.23
N VAL A 41 8.85 -5.48 -8.98
CA VAL A 41 9.94 -5.29 -9.93
C VAL A 41 11.21 -5.83 -9.29
N TRP A 42 11.93 -6.66 -10.02
CA TRP A 42 13.17 -7.26 -9.55
C TRP A 42 14.37 -6.64 -10.25
N PHE A 43 15.44 -6.40 -9.49
CA PHE A 43 16.74 -5.95 -9.99
C PHE A 43 17.78 -7.04 -9.76
N PHE A 44 18.54 -7.36 -10.80
CA PHE A 44 19.60 -8.37 -10.76
C PHE A 44 20.88 -7.89 -11.45
N ILE A 45 21.93 -8.68 -11.32
CA ILE A 45 23.21 -8.48 -11.99
C ILE A 45 23.10 -9.03 -13.42
N GLY A 46 23.63 -8.32 -14.42
CA GLY A 46 23.50 -8.67 -15.84
C GLY A 46 24.48 -9.70 -16.40
N TRP A 47 25.54 -10.06 -15.67
CA TRP A 47 26.62 -10.97 -16.12
C TRP A 47 26.24 -12.43 -16.41
N TYR A 48 24.95 -12.77 -16.33
CA TYR A 48 24.48 -14.13 -16.60
C TYR A 48 24.14 -14.31 -18.08
N ALA A 49 24.32 -15.52 -18.60
CA ALA A 49 23.91 -15.87 -19.96
C ALA A 49 22.41 -15.63 -20.18
N ASP A 50 22.00 -15.20 -21.38
CA ASP A 50 20.62 -14.78 -21.69
C ASP A 50 19.50 -15.73 -21.22
N THR A 51 19.77 -17.03 -21.14
CA THR A 51 18.79 -18.07 -20.76
C THR A 51 19.03 -18.67 -19.36
N TRP A 52 19.82 -18.02 -18.51
CA TRP A 52 20.26 -18.55 -17.22
C TRP A 52 19.12 -18.95 -16.26
N PHE A 53 17.96 -18.29 -16.34
CA PHE A 53 16.80 -18.54 -15.50
C PHE A 53 16.00 -19.78 -15.92
N ILE A 54 16.29 -20.35 -17.09
CA ILE A 54 15.64 -21.57 -17.58
C ILE A 54 16.39 -22.79 -16.99
N PRO A 55 15.72 -23.68 -16.24
CA PRO A 55 16.36 -24.89 -15.74
C PRO A 55 16.71 -25.83 -16.91
N PRO A 56 17.94 -26.39 -16.96
CA PRO A 56 18.28 -27.50 -17.85
C PRO A 56 17.38 -28.70 -17.57
N LYS A 57 17.15 -29.53 -18.59
CA LYS A 57 16.28 -30.71 -18.49
C LYS A 57 16.72 -31.72 -17.43
N ASP A 58 18.02 -31.74 -17.13
CA ASP A 58 18.64 -32.71 -16.22
C ASP A 58 18.77 -32.19 -14.77
N GLU A 59 18.37 -30.95 -14.50
CA GLU A 59 18.45 -30.34 -13.17
C GLU A 59 17.18 -30.70 -12.36
N PRO A 60 17.28 -31.25 -11.13
CA PRO A 60 16.14 -31.68 -10.32
C PRO A 60 15.43 -30.49 -9.67
N VAL A 61 14.97 -29.53 -10.47
CA VAL A 61 14.21 -28.37 -10.00
C VAL A 61 12.73 -28.65 -10.17
N ASN A 62 11.97 -28.52 -9.08
CA ASN A 62 10.52 -28.74 -9.07
C ASN A 62 9.76 -27.54 -9.66
N CYS A 63 10.13 -27.10 -10.87
CA CYS A 63 9.53 -25.99 -11.60
C CYS A 63 9.61 -26.19 -13.11
N THR A 64 8.65 -25.64 -13.85
CA THR A 64 8.69 -25.67 -15.32
C THR A 64 9.38 -24.41 -15.87
N ALA A 65 9.93 -24.50 -17.08
CA ALA A 65 10.53 -23.36 -17.77
C ALA A 65 9.53 -22.18 -17.93
N GLU A 66 8.24 -22.49 -18.12
CA GLU A 66 7.17 -21.49 -18.22
C GLU A 66 6.96 -20.73 -16.91
N GLN A 67 6.96 -21.43 -15.77
CA GLN A 67 6.84 -20.82 -14.44
C GLN A 67 8.00 -19.86 -14.15
N MET A 68 9.22 -20.31 -14.47
CA MET A 68 10.44 -19.50 -14.30
C MET A 68 10.44 -18.28 -15.22
N THR A 69 10.04 -18.46 -16.47
CA THR A 69 9.94 -17.34 -17.43
C THR A 69 8.89 -16.33 -16.98
N ALA A 70 7.74 -16.78 -16.47
CA ALA A 70 6.71 -15.90 -15.93
C ALA A 70 7.19 -15.11 -14.69
N ALA A 71 7.97 -15.73 -13.81
CA ALA A 71 8.53 -15.09 -12.63
C ALA A 71 9.65 -14.09 -12.97
N ALA A 72 10.47 -14.39 -13.98
CA ALA A 72 11.57 -13.55 -14.41
C ALA A 72 11.12 -12.40 -15.32
N GLN A 73 9.95 -12.47 -15.95
CA GLN A 73 9.49 -11.45 -16.89
C GLN A 73 9.57 -10.03 -16.30
N TYR A 74 10.13 -9.10 -17.09
CA TYR A 74 10.30 -7.67 -16.77
C TYR A 74 11.28 -7.32 -15.64
N HIS A 75 12.08 -8.29 -15.14
CA HIS A 75 13.19 -7.94 -14.26
C HIS A 75 14.22 -7.07 -15.01
N ILE A 76 14.87 -6.19 -14.26
CA ILE A 76 15.89 -5.27 -14.75
C ILE A 76 17.26 -5.81 -14.34
N THR A 77 18.20 -5.79 -15.27
CA THR A 77 19.61 -6.10 -15.01
C THR A 77 20.49 -4.88 -15.21
N THR A 78 21.56 -4.82 -14.43
CA THR A 78 22.61 -3.82 -14.60
C THR A 78 23.97 -4.50 -14.67
N GLU A 79 24.79 -4.08 -15.63
CA GLU A 79 26.17 -4.57 -15.81
C GLU A 79 27.05 -3.50 -16.47
N SER A 80 28.36 -3.65 -16.44
CA SER A 80 29.27 -2.86 -17.28
C SER A 80 29.15 -3.26 -18.76
N ILE A 81 29.30 -2.30 -19.67
CA ILE A 81 29.40 -2.61 -21.10
C ILE A 81 30.66 -3.45 -21.36
N MET A 82 30.45 -4.70 -21.79
CA MET A 82 31.56 -5.60 -22.14
C MET A 82 32.02 -5.44 -23.59
N LEU A 83 31.10 -5.17 -24.51
CA LEU A 83 31.39 -5.01 -25.94
C LEU A 83 30.84 -3.67 -26.46
N SER A 84 31.69 -2.88 -27.11
CA SER A 84 31.28 -1.63 -27.73
C SER A 84 30.35 -1.89 -28.92
N ARG A 85 29.25 -1.12 -28.99
CA ARG A 85 28.33 -1.07 -30.15
C ARG A 85 28.68 0.02 -31.16
N ASP A 86 29.76 0.76 -30.94
CA ASP A 86 30.23 1.79 -31.87
C ASP A 86 30.76 1.16 -33.16
N GLU A 87 30.35 1.70 -34.31
CA GLU A 87 30.74 1.26 -35.64
C GLU A 87 32.12 1.79 -36.06
N LYS A 88 32.65 2.77 -35.32
CA LYS A 88 33.98 3.34 -35.60
C LYS A 88 35.09 2.37 -35.17
N PRO A 89 36.11 2.12 -36.02
CA PRO A 89 37.25 1.28 -35.67
C PRO A 89 37.95 1.68 -34.37
N THR A 90 38.45 0.67 -33.67
CA THR A 90 39.21 0.81 -32.42
C THR A 90 40.71 0.93 -32.71
N ILE A 91 41.55 1.02 -31.67
CA ILE A 91 43.02 1.06 -31.83
C ILE A 91 43.59 -0.13 -32.62
N SER A 92 42.92 -1.28 -32.55
CA SER A 92 43.30 -2.50 -33.29
C SER A 92 42.89 -2.47 -34.77
N GLY A 93 42.21 -1.43 -35.23
CA GLY A 93 41.64 -1.34 -36.58
C GLY A 93 40.33 -2.11 -36.77
N MET A 94 39.86 -2.86 -35.76
CA MET A 94 38.61 -3.62 -35.79
C MET A 94 37.51 -2.93 -34.96
N THR A 95 36.26 -3.16 -35.31
CA THR A 95 35.08 -2.84 -34.49
C THR A 95 34.81 -3.95 -33.45
N GLY A 96 33.96 -3.66 -32.45
CA GLY A 96 33.54 -4.68 -31.48
C GLY A 96 32.86 -5.89 -32.14
N VAL A 97 32.02 -5.64 -33.16
CA VAL A 97 31.32 -6.69 -33.90
C VAL A 97 32.29 -7.57 -34.71
N GLU A 98 33.29 -6.97 -35.35
CA GLU A 98 34.33 -7.71 -36.07
C GLU A 98 35.21 -8.54 -35.13
N PHE A 99 35.58 -7.99 -33.97
CA PHE A 99 36.28 -8.73 -32.93
C PHE A 99 35.48 -9.96 -32.50
N GLN A 100 34.19 -9.77 -32.20
CA GLN A 100 33.33 -10.88 -31.77
C GLN A 100 33.17 -11.93 -32.87
N ARG A 101 33.02 -11.52 -34.14
CA ARG A 101 32.97 -12.44 -35.29
C ARG A 101 34.27 -13.23 -35.44
N ARG A 102 35.41 -12.55 -35.30
CA ARG A 102 36.74 -13.19 -35.34
C ARG A 102 36.89 -14.20 -34.20
N LEU A 103 36.48 -13.86 -32.98
CA LEU A 103 36.53 -14.76 -31.83
C LEU A 103 35.64 -15.99 -32.03
N LYS A 104 34.41 -15.80 -32.54
CA LYS A 104 33.49 -16.91 -32.87
C LYS A 104 34.08 -17.90 -33.87
N ASN A 105 34.88 -17.43 -34.83
CA ASN A 105 35.54 -18.29 -35.81
C ASN A 105 36.76 -19.04 -35.25
N LEU A 106 37.24 -18.66 -34.06
CA LEU A 106 38.40 -19.30 -33.40
C LEU A 106 38.01 -20.31 -32.33
N ILE A 107 36.73 -20.33 -31.91
CA ILE A 107 36.23 -21.26 -30.90
C ILE A 107 35.39 -22.35 -31.57
N ASP A 108 35.60 -23.59 -31.13
CA ASP A 108 34.87 -24.77 -31.62
C ASP A 108 33.52 -24.98 -30.90
N THR A 109 33.32 -24.29 -29.77
CA THR A 109 32.12 -24.38 -28.94
C THR A 109 31.14 -23.25 -29.24
N ASP A 110 29.84 -23.50 -29.02
CA ASP A 110 28.83 -22.45 -29.09
C ASP A 110 29.17 -21.33 -28.09
N PRO A 111 29.21 -20.05 -28.51
CA PRO A 111 29.36 -18.91 -27.62
C PRO A 111 28.46 -18.94 -26.39
N ALA A 112 27.23 -19.45 -26.51
CA ALA A 112 26.28 -19.54 -25.40
C ALA A 112 26.73 -20.52 -24.30
N ASN A 113 27.53 -21.53 -24.67
CA ASN A 113 28.05 -22.54 -23.75
C ASN A 113 29.52 -22.32 -23.39
N THR A 114 30.14 -21.26 -23.93
CA THR A 114 31.55 -20.93 -23.70
C THR A 114 31.64 -19.95 -22.54
N GLY A 115 32.09 -20.44 -21.38
CA GLY A 115 32.28 -19.60 -20.20
C GLY A 115 33.27 -18.46 -20.47
N GLY A 116 32.96 -17.25 -20.00
CA GLY A 116 33.83 -16.08 -20.16
C GLY A 116 33.79 -15.43 -21.54
N PHE A 117 32.90 -15.88 -22.44
CA PHE A 117 32.79 -15.31 -23.79
C PHE A 117 32.40 -13.82 -23.79
N PRO A 118 31.44 -13.36 -22.95
CA PRO A 118 31.13 -11.92 -22.83
C PRO A 118 32.32 -11.06 -22.39
N GLU A 119 33.21 -11.59 -21.54
CA GLU A 119 34.33 -10.88 -20.93
C GLU A 119 35.60 -10.86 -21.79
N ALA A 120 35.65 -11.63 -22.87
CA ALA A 120 36.79 -11.70 -23.80
C ALA A 120 37.28 -10.33 -24.33
N PRO A 121 36.40 -9.34 -24.65
CA PRO A 121 36.83 -8.00 -25.04
C PRO A 121 37.65 -7.28 -23.96
N LEU A 122 37.35 -7.53 -22.67
CA LEU A 122 38.09 -6.94 -21.55
C LEU A 122 39.54 -7.45 -21.52
N ALA A 123 39.72 -8.76 -21.70
CA ALA A 123 41.04 -9.38 -21.75
C ALA A 123 41.84 -8.89 -22.95
N TYR A 124 41.19 -8.74 -24.11
CA TYR A 124 41.81 -8.20 -25.31
C TYR A 124 42.31 -6.76 -25.10
N ASP A 125 41.46 -5.90 -24.53
CA ASP A 125 41.83 -4.52 -24.24
C ASP A 125 42.84 -4.41 -23.09
N ALA A 126 42.87 -5.35 -22.14
CA ALA A 126 43.90 -5.38 -21.09
C ALA A 126 45.30 -5.58 -21.67
N VAL A 127 45.46 -6.46 -22.67
CA VAL A 127 46.75 -6.64 -23.37
C VAL A 127 47.15 -5.37 -24.13
N TRP A 128 46.21 -4.70 -24.78
CA TRP A 128 46.46 -3.41 -25.42
C TRP A 128 46.88 -2.34 -24.41
N ALA A 129 46.22 -2.27 -23.25
CA ALA A 129 46.57 -1.33 -22.19
C ALA A 129 48.01 -1.55 -21.69
N VAL A 130 48.40 -2.81 -21.49
CA VAL A 130 49.79 -3.17 -21.11
C VAL A 130 50.79 -2.75 -22.19
N ALA A 131 50.50 -3.01 -23.46
CA ALA A 131 51.37 -2.63 -24.57
C ALA A 131 51.56 -1.11 -24.66
N LEU A 132 50.48 -0.34 -24.52
CA LEU A 132 50.51 1.12 -24.51
C LEU A 132 51.27 1.66 -23.29
N ALA A 133 51.06 1.07 -22.12
CA ALA A 133 51.77 1.45 -20.91
C ALA A 133 53.27 1.20 -21.02
N PHE A 134 53.70 0.07 -21.59
CA PHE A 134 55.12 -0.19 -21.85
C PHE A 134 55.71 0.81 -22.84
N ASN A 135 55.01 1.12 -23.93
CA ASN A 135 55.45 2.13 -24.90
C ASN A 135 55.61 3.53 -24.24
N CYS A 136 54.64 3.93 -23.41
CA CYS A 136 54.74 5.15 -22.61
C CYS A 136 55.94 5.10 -21.64
N THR A 137 56.18 3.95 -21.01
CA THR A 137 57.27 3.78 -20.04
C THR A 137 58.62 3.91 -20.72
N LEU A 138 58.82 3.28 -21.88
CA LEU A 138 60.05 3.40 -22.68
C LEU A 138 60.41 4.86 -22.99
N ALA A 139 59.42 5.70 -23.27
CA ALA A 139 59.64 7.13 -23.53
C ALA A 139 59.99 7.95 -22.28
N ARG A 140 59.68 7.44 -21.09
CA ARG A 140 59.88 8.12 -19.79
C ARG A 140 61.05 7.56 -18.98
N LEU A 141 61.69 6.48 -19.43
CA LEU A 141 62.84 5.89 -18.75
C LEU A 141 64.08 6.80 -18.86
N PRO A 142 64.94 6.82 -17.82
CA PRO A 142 66.25 7.45 -17.89
C PRO A 142 67.09 6.90 -19.05
N LYS A 143 67.95 7.74 -19.64
CA LYS A 143 68.87 7.29 -20.69
C LYS A 143 69.78 6.17 -20.14
N GLY A 144 69.72 5.00 -20.77
CA GLY A 144 70.51 3.82 -20.38
C GLY A 144 69.72 2.74 -19.63
N ASP A 145 68.53 3.08 -19.12
CA ASP A 145 67.61 2.09 -18.55
C ASP A 145 66.72 1.53 -19.66
N THR A 146 66.57 0.20 -19.68
CA THR A 146 65.66 -0.51 -20.58
C THR A 146 64.70 -1.37 -19.78
N LEU A 147 63.54 -1.71 -20.38
CA LEU A 147 62.59 -2.61 -19.74
C LEU A 147 63.14 -4.03 -19.56
N GLU A 148 64.16 -4.44 -20.33
CA GLU A 148 64.79 -5.76 -20.16
C GLU A 148 65.61 -5.85 -18.86
N ASN A 149 66.12 -4.73 -18.35
CA ASN A 149 66.97 -4.66 -17.16
C ASN A 149 66.15 -4.51 -15.86
N PHE A 150 64.87 -4.88 -15.86
CA PHE A 150 64.00 -4.77 -14.69
C PHE A 150 64.38 -5.75 -13.57
N THR A 151 64.39 -5.27 -12.34
CA THR A 151 64.50 -6.10 -11.13
C THR A 151 63.36 -5.76 -10.16
N TYR A 152 62.94 -6.70 -9.32
CA TYR A 152 61.83 -6.49 -8.38
C TYR A 152 62.07 -5.34 -7.36
N ASN A 153 63.32 -4.90 -7.18
CA ASN A 153 63.67 -3.78 -6.32
C ASN A 153 63.67 -2.42 -7.07
N ASN A 154 63.49 -2.41 -8.40
CA ASN A 154 63.53 -1.19 -9.21
C ASN A 154 62.22 -0.38 -9.07
N THR A 155 62.15 0.41 -8.00
CA THR A 155 61.00 1.27 -7.70
C THR A 155 60.84 2.42 -8.69
N VAL A 156 61.90 2.83 -9.40
CA VAL A 156 61.86 3.91 -10.39
C VAL A 156 61.05 3.47 -11.62
N THR A 157 61.43 2.34 -12.22
CA THR A 157 60.69 1.76 -13.36
C THR A 157 59.25 1.43 -12.97
N ALA A 158 59.04 0.85 -11.78
CA ALA A 158 57.70 0.54 -11.29
C ALA A 158 56.80 1.79 -11.17
N LYS A 159 57.34 2.92 -10.67
CA LYS A 159 56.61 4.19 -10.58
C LYS A 159 56.26 4.76 -11.95
N HIS A 160 57.20 4.73 -12.90
CA HIS A 160 56.93 5.18 -14.27
C HIS A 160 55.88 4.30 -14.96
N LEU A 161 55.98 2.98 -14.80
CA LEU A 161 55.01 2.03 -15.33
C LEU A 161 53.61 2.27 -14.75
N PHE A 162 53.49 2.37 -13.43
CA PHE A 162 52.21 2.65 -12.77
C PHE A 162 51.59 3.97 -13.26
N LYS A 163 52.40 5.03 -13.39
CA LYS A 163 51.94 6.30 -13.92
C LYS A 163 51.48 6.18 -15.38
N CYS A 164 52.21 5.43 -16.21
CA CYS A 164 51.82 5.19 -17.60
C CYS A 164 50.53 4.37 -17.72
N VAL A 165 50.32 3.35 -16.87
CA VAL A 165 49.04 2.62 -16.81
C VAL A 165 47.91 3.56 -16.44
N LYS A 166 48.10 4.41 -15.43
CA LYS A 166 47.11 5.40 -15.00
C LYS A 166 46.77 6.42 -16.10
N ASP A 167 47.78 6.89 -16.83
CA ASP A 167 47.62 7.86 -17.93
C ASP A 167 47.10 7.18 -19.23
N THR A 168 46.94 5.85 -19.25
CA THR A 168 46.51 5.13 -20.46
C THR A 168 45.04 5.38 -20.75
N GLN A 169 44.77 6.00 -21.90
CA GLN A 169 43.42 6.24 -22.40
C GLN A 169 43.37 5.91 -23.89
N PHE A 170 42.50 4.97 -24.28
CA PHE A 170 42.33 4.61 -25.69
C PHE A 170 40.95 4.01 -25.95
N LYS A 171 40.59 3.91 -27.23
CA LYS A 171 39.37 3.26 -27.68
C LYS A 171 39.66 1.80 -28.02
N GLY A 172 39.19 0.90 -27.17
CA GLY A 172 39.26 -0.55 -27.33
C GLY A 172 37.96 -1.16 -27.85
N VAL A 173 37.92 -2.48 -28.00
CA VAL A 173 36.74 -3.23 -28.47
C VAL A 173 35.62 -3.28 -27.43
N SER A 174 35.96 -3.11 -26.16
CA SER A 174 35.01 -2.96 -25.06
C SER A 174 34.60 -1.50 -24.81
N GLY A 175 35.04 -0.57 -25.66
CA GLY A 175 34.69 0.85 -25.59
C GLY A 175 35.85 1.75 -25.17
N GLN A 176 35.54 2.88 -24.55
CA GLN A 176 36.58 3.75 -24.01
C GLN A 176 37.23 3.08 -22.80
N VAL A 177 38.55 2.92 -22.83
CA VAL A 177 39.35 2.35 -21.74
C VAL A 177 40.08 3.50 -21.06
N MET A 178 39.90 3.59 -19.74
CA MET A 178 40.60 4.49 -18.83
C MET A 178 40.50 3.93 -17.40
N PHE A 179 41.41 4.34 -16.52
CA PHE A 179 41.51 3.83 -15.16
C PHE A 179 41.29 4.95 -14.13
N SER A 180 40.67 4.60 -13.02
CA SER A 180 40.51 5.49 -11.86
C SER A 180 41.83 5.61 -11.09
N ASP A 181 41.88 6.56 -10.15
CA ASP A 181 43.03 6.70 -9.23
C ASP A 181 43.31 5.46 -8.39
N LEU A 182 42.29 4.60 -8.19
CA LEU A 182 42.38 3.35 -7.45
C LEU A 182 42.78 2.15 -8.34
N GLY A 183 42.85 2.35 -9.66
CA GLY A 183 43.18 1.31 -10.64
C GLY A 183 41.96 0.59 -11.23
N ASP A 184 40.74 0.96 -10.83
CA ASP A 184 39.52 0.40 -11.40
C ASP A 184 39.29 0.93 -12.81
N ARG A 185 38.86 0.05 -13.72
CA ARG A 185 38.44 0.49 -15.04
C ARG A 185 37.15 1.31 -14.92
N ILE A 186 37.13 2.49 -15.53
CA ILE A 186 35.92 3.29 -15.65
C ILE A 186 35.17 2.84 -16.91
N ALA A 187 34.00 2.23 -16.71
CA ALA A 187 33.12 1.77 -17.77
C ALA A 187 31.71 2.35 -17.61
N ARG A 188 30.97 2.44 -18.71
CA ARG A 188 29.55 2.78 -18.68
C ARG A 188 28.74 1.57 -18.21
N THR A 189 27.71 1.82 -17.42
CA THR A 189 26.75 0.80 -17.00
C THR A 189 25.68 0.65 -18.09
N GLN A 190 25.44 -0.57 -18.53
CA GLN A 190 24.32 -0.99 -19.36
C GLN A 190 23.15 -1.42 -18.47
N ILE A 191 21.96 -0.97 -18.84
CA ILE A 191 20.71 -1.31 -18.16
C ILE A 191 19.84 -2.06 -19.15
N GLU A 192 19.39 -3.25 -18.77
CA GLU A 192 18.55 -4.10 -19.62
C GLU A 192 17.32 -4.60 -18.88
N GLN A 193 16.36 -5.08 -19.64
CA GLN A 193 15.17 -5.71 -19.12
C GLN A 193 14.83 -6.97 -19.90
N LEU A 194 14.46 -8.03 -19.18
CA LEU A 194 13.96 -9.24 -19.80
C LEU A 194 12.53 -9.00 -20.32
N GLN A 195 12.35 -9.05 -21.64
CA GLN A 195 11.05 -8.92 -22.30
C GLN A 195 10.81 -10.12 -23.22
N ASN A 196 9.84 -10.96 -22.88
CA ASN A 196 9.44 -12.12 -23.67
C ASN A 196 10.62 -13.07 -23.94
N GLY A 197 11.42 -13.32 -22.90
CA GLY A 197 12.58 -14.22 -22.97
C GLY A 197 13.82 -13.64 -23.66
N ARG A 198 13.84 -12.34 -24.00
CA ARG A 198 15.03 -11.66 -24.56
C ARG A 198 15.36 -10.42 -23.78
N TYR A 199 16.64 -10.20 -23.53
CA TYR A 199 17.12 -8.96 -22.91
C TYR A 199 17.06 -7.81 -23.91
N GLN A 200 16.43 -6.71 -23.48
CA GLN A 200 16.31 -5.48 -24.23
C GLN A 200 17.04 -4.37 -23.48
N MET A 201 17.99 -3.72 -24.16
CA MET A 201 18.72 -2.58 -23.61
C MET A 201 17.77 -1.38 -23.43
N LEU A 202 17.66 -0.91 -22.19
CA LEU A 202 16.84 0.23 -21.79
C LEU A 202 17.63 1.54 -21.78
N GLY A 203 18.93 1.48 -21.49
CA GLY A 203 19.76 2.66 -21.45
C GLY A 203 21.21 2.39 -21.06
N THR A 204 22.01 3.45 -21.06
CA THR A 204 23.38 3.44 -20.56
C THR A 204 23.62 4.59 -19.59
N TYR A 205 24.35 4.32 -18.52
CA TYR A 205 24.70 5.31 -17.52
C TYR A 205 26.21 5.51 -17.49
N ASP A 206 26.64 6.75 -17.65
CA ASP A 206 28.05 7.13 -17.57
C ASP A 206 28.34 7.72 -16.19
N THR A 207 29.13 7.00 -15.39
CA THR A 207 29.48 7.40 -14.02
C THR A 207 30.35 8.66 -13.97
N THR A 208 31.08 8.98 -15.05
CA THR A 208 31.97 10.15 -15.10
C THR A 208 31.20 11.44 -15.36
N THR A 209 30.22 11.39 -16.26
CA THR A 209 29.41 12.56 -16.64
C THR A 209 28.08 12.62 -15.91
N GLN A 210 27.73 11.57 -15.16
CA GLN A 210 26.43 11.38 -14.50
C GLN A 210 25.25 11.44 -15.48
N TYR A 211 25.53 11.13 -16.75
CA TYR A 211 24.53 11.19 -17.81
C TYR A 211 23.89 9.81 -17.99
N LEU A 212 22.56 9.77 -17.93
CA LEU A 212 21.75 8.61 -18.25
C LEU A 212 21.16 8.79 -19.64
N ASP A 213 21.64 7.99 -20.59
CA ASP A 213 21.03 7.86 -21.91
C ASP A 213 19.93 6.79 -21.83
N TRP A 214 18.67 7.21 -21.89
CA TRP A 214 17.50 6.34 -21.72
C TRP A 214 16.70 6.21 -23.01
N PHE A 215 16.42 4.98 -23.43
CA PHE A 215 15.78 4.70 -24.71
C PHE A 215 14.26 4.55 -24.65
N GLY A 216 13.65 4.54 -23.45
CA GLY A 216 12.18 4.52 -23.29
C GLY A 216 11.52 3.23 -23.80
N LYS A 217 12.19 2.08 -23.61
CA LYS A 217 11.72 0.76 -24.10
C LYS A 217 11.20 -0.13 -22.99
N GLU A 218 11.12 0.37 -21.76
CA GLU A 218 10.69 -0.39 -20.61
C GLU A 218 9.24 -0.86 -20.71
N LYS A 219 8.98 -2.05 -20.16
CA LYS A 219 7.64 -2.62 -20.08
C LYS A 219 7.40 -3.12 -18.67
N PHE A 220 6.18 -2.92 -18.19
CA PHE A 220 5.75 -3.41 -16.89
C PHE A 220 4.47 -4.24 -17.04
N ALA A 221 4.24 -5.17 -16.11
CA ALA A 221 3.05 -6.01 -16.10
C ALA A 221 1.76 -5.28 -15.65
N THR A 222 1.84 -3.97 -15.38
CA THR A 222 0.70 -3.14 -14.98
C THR A 222 -0.21 -2.84 -16.18
N ALA A 223 -1.51 -2.64 -15.93
CA ALA A 223 -2.45 -2.31 -17.00
C ALA A 223 -2.16 -0.95 -17.67
N SER A 224 -1.53 -0.03 -16.93
CA SER A 224 -1.09 1.28 -17.44
C SER A 224 0.25 1.22 -18.18
N GLY A 225 0.98 0.11 -18.12
CA GLY A 225 2.35 0.01 -18.65
C GLY A 225 3.39 0.83 -17.87
N LEU A 226 3.02 1.39 -16.72
CA LEU A 226 3.90 2.20 -15.85
C LEU A 226 4.48 1.35 -14.70
N PRO A 227 5.62 1.75 -14.10
CA PRO A 227 6.18 1.05 -12.95
C PRO A 227 5.17 1.00 -11.78
N PRO A 228 5.09 -0.12 -11.05
CA PRO A 228 4.24 -0.20 -9.87
C PRO A 228 4.74 0.78 -8.79
N PRO A 229 3.82 1.36 -8.00
CA PRO A 229 4.18 2.19 -6.86
C PRO A 229 4.92 1.36 -5.80
N ASP A 230 5.70 2.05 -4.97
CA ASP A 230 6.45 1.47 -3.85
C ASP A 230 5.55 0.91 -2.74
N SER A 231 4.34 1.44 -2.61
CA SER A 231 3.42 1.15 -1.51
C SER A 231 1.96 1.26 -1.93
N THR A 232 1.08 0.68 -1.10
CA THR A 232 -0.37 0.81 -1.29
C THR A 232 -0.84 2.19 -0.83
N ILE A 233 -1.60 2.88 -1.68
CA ILE A 233 -2.21 4.16 -1.33
C ILE A 233 -3.42 3.91 -0.42
N ILE A 234 -3.34 4.40 0.82
CA ILE A 234 -4.44 4.34 1.78
C ILE A 234 -5.46 5.40 1.39
N ARG A 235 -6.70 4.98 1.13
CA ARG A 235 -7.83 5.88 0.87
C ARG A 235 -8.81 5.79 2.03
N GLU A 236 -8.88 6.85 2.82
CA GLU A 236 -9.89 6.97 3.86
C GLU A 236 -11.27 7.18 3.23
N SER A 237 -12.25 6.42 3.68
CA SER A 237 -13.65 6.58 3.27
C SER A 237 -14.54 6.62 4.51
N LEU A 238 -15.54 7.50 4.49
CA LEU A 238 -16.50 7.61 5.57
C LEU A 238 -17.53 6.51 5.45
N LEU A 239 -17.63 5.67 6.48
CA LEU A 239 -18.75 4.74 6.62
C LEU A 239 -20.00 5.57 6.98
N THR A 240 -21.00 5.54 6.09
CA THR A 240 -22.26 6.29 6.24
C THR A 240 -23.45 5.34 6.23
N VAL A 241 -24.60 5.82 6.69
CA VAL A 241 -25.84 5.03 6.67
C VAL A 241 -26.29 4.87 5.21
N ALA A 242 -26.66 3.64 4.82
CA ALA A 242 -27.21 3.36 3.51
C ALA A 242 -28.49 4.19 3.27
N THR A 243 -28.57 4.83 2.11
CA THR A 243 -29.68 5.74 1.77
C THR A 243 -31.04 5.03 1.80
N GLU A 244 -31.10 3.77 1.40
CA GLU A 244 -32.33 2.96 1.40
C GLU A 244 -32.91 2.81 2.81
N LEU A 245 -32.06 2.48 3.79
CA LEU A 245 -32.45 2.35 5.19
C LEU A 245 -32.88 3.71 5.77
N TYR A 246 -32.16 4.76 5.44
CA TYR A 246 -32.50 6.11 5.88
C TYR A 246 -33.88 6.53 5.38
N VAL A 247 -34.18 6.32 4.10
CA VAL A 247 -35.48 6.65 3.49
C VAL A 247 -36.60 5.83 4.14
N ALA A 248 -36.42 4.53 4.35
CA ALA A 248 -37.42 3.68 4.98
C ALA A 248 -37.80 4.18 6.40
N ILE A 249 -36.79 4.49 7.22
CA ILE A 249 -36.99 5.01 8.58
C ILE A 249 -37.60 6.41 8.53
N ALA A 250 -37.19 7.25 7.58
CA ALA A 250 -37.70 8.61 7.43
C ALA A 250 -39.20 8.62 7.07
N VAL A 251 -39.64 7.74 6.16
CA VAL A 251 -41.06 7.59 5.82
C VAL A 251 -41.89 7.19 7.05
N LEU A 252 -41.41 6.24 7.86
CA LEU A 252 -42.07 5.84 9.10
C LEU A 252 -42.13 6.99 10.11
N ALA A 253 -41.04 7.73 10.30
CA ALA A 253 -40.98 8.87 11.21
C ALA A 253 -41.94 10.00 10.79
N VAL A 254 -41.97 10.35 9.50
CA VAL A 254 -42.89 11.38 8.96
C VAL A 254 -44.34 10.94 9.10
N THR A 255 -44.64 9.67 8.83
CA THR A 255 -45.99 9.13 9.03
C THR A 255 -46.42 9.23 10.50
N GLY A 256 -45.52 8.88 11.43
CA GLY A 256 -45.75 9.04 12.87
C GLY A 256 -46.03 10.50 13.28
N MET A 257 -45.29 11.46 12.73
CA MET A 257 -45.53 12.88 12.98
C MET A 257 -46.89 13.35 12.44
N LEU A 258 -47.29 12.90 11.25
CA LEU A 258 -48.60 13.24 10.67
C LEU A 258 -49.76 12.72 11.54
N VAL A 259 -49.66 11.47 12.01
CA VAL A 259 -50.64 10.88 12.93
C VAL A 259 -50.68 11.67 14.25
N ALA A 260 -49.52 12.02 14.81
CA ALA A 260 -49.42 12.83 16.02
C ALA A 260 -50.10 14.20 15.86
N LEU A 261 -49.93 14.87 14.72
CA LEU A 261 -50.60 16.14 14.41
C LEU A 261 -52.12 15.99 14.32
N VAL A 262 -52.62 14.94 13.66
CA VAL A 262 -54.06 14.67 13.57
C VAL A 262 -54.66 14.46 14.97
N VAL A 263 -54.00 13.66 15.80
CA VAL A 263 -54.43 13.41 17.19
C VAL A 263 -54.36 14.68 18.04
N PHE A 264 -53.34 15.52 17.85
CA PHE A 264 -53.23 16.82 18.53
C PHE A 264 -54.39 17.76 18.17
N VAL A 265 -54.69 17.91 16.88
CA VAL A 265 -55.81 18.74 16.40
C VAL A 265 -57.14 18.20 16.90
N PHE A 266 -57.32 16.87 16.90
CA PHE A 266 -58.51 16.21 17.45
C PHE A 266 -58.67 16.50 18.95
N SER A 267 -57.58 16.39 19.72
CA SER A 267 -57.53 16.66 21.16
C SER A 267 -57.97 18.10 21.48
N ILE A 268 -57.52 19.08 20.69
CA ILE A 268 -57.89 20.49 20.86
C ILE A 268 -59.35 20.74 20.44
N LYS A 269 -59.75 20.28 19.26
CA LYS A 269 -61.07 20.55 18.68
C LYS A 269 -62.21 20.00 19.53
N TYR A 270 -62.03 18.81 20.10
CA TYR A 270 -63.06 18.15 20.92
C TYR A 270 -62.82 18.29 22.42
N SER A 271 -61.95 19.23 22.83
CA SER A 271 -61.63 19.50 24.24
C SER A 271 -62.84 19.79 25.13
N HIS A 272 -63.98 20.22 24.56
CA HIS A 272 -65.22 20.48 25.28
C HIS A 272 -66.04 19.19 25.59
N ARG A 273 -65.75 18.04 24.96
CA ARG A 273 -66.49 16.79 25.22
C ARG A 273 -66.05 16.18 26.54
N GLY A 274 -67.00 15.80 27.41
CA GLY A 274 -66.72 15.29 28.76
C GLY A 274 -65.72 14.12 28.82
N ILE A 275 -65.78 13.20 27.85
CA ILE A 275 -64.84 12.07 27.74
C ILE A 275 -63.39 12.55 27.60
N ILE A 276 -63.14 13.59 26.80
CA ILE A 276 -61.79 14.13 26.57
C ILE A 276 -61.32 14.95 27.77
N VAL A 277 -62.22 15.73 28.39
CA VAL A 277 -61.93 16.47 29.62
C VAL A 277 -61.48 15.53 30.74
N GLN A 278 -62.20 14.42 30.94
CA GLN A 278 -61.88 13.42 31.97
C GLN A 278 -60.53 12.73 31.70
N SER A 279 -60.11 12.64 30.44
CA SER A 279 -58.83 12.05 30.04
C SER A 279 -57.60 12.93 30.32
N GLN A 280 -57.76 14.11 30.93
CA GLN A 280 -56.69 15.08 31.19
C GLN A 280 -55.94 15.51 29.91
N PRO A 281 -56.57 16.35 29.07
CA PRO A 281 -56.08 16.64 27.71
C PRO A 281 -54.73 17.35 27.69
N GLN A 282 -54.41 18.15 28.72
CA GLN A 282 -53.11 18.83 28.82
C GLN A 282 -51.94 17.85 28.92
N SER A 283 -52.07 16.78 29.71
CA SER A 283 -51.03 15.75 29.81
C SER A 283 -50.91 14.95 28.50
N ASN A 284 -52.03 14.64 27.82
CA ASN A 284 -51.99 14.01 26.49
C ASN A 284 -51.29 14.89 25.44
N ASN A 285 -51.50 16.20 25.46
CA ASN A 285 -50.86 17.13 24.54
C ASN A 285 -49.33 17.19 24.76
N VAL A 286 -48.87 17.15 26.02
CA VAL A 286 -47.43 17.06 26.35
C VAL A 286 -46.82 15.75 25.88
N LEU A 287 -47.53 14.63 26.03
CA LEU A 287 -47.10 13.33 25.49
C LEU A 287 -46.91 13.39 23.96
N ILE A 288 -47.91 13.92 23.25
CA ILE A 288 -47.86 14.04 21.78
C ILE A 288 -46.68 14.94 21.34
N ALA A 289 -46.46 16.06 22.03
CA ALA A 289 -45.30 16.91 21.77
C ALA A 289 -43.97 16.16 21.97
N GLY A 290 -43.87 15.34 23.03
CA GLY A 290 -42.71 14.48 23.27
C GLY A 290 -42.47 13.47 22.14
N CYS A 291 -43.52 12.81 21.64
CA CYS A 291 -43.43 11.86 20.53
C CYS A 291 -42.98 12.52 19.21
N VAL A 292 -43.43 13.75 18.92
CA VAL A 292 -42.98 14.52 17.76
C VAL A 292 -41.50 14.85 17.87
N LEU A 293 -41.03 15.30 19.04
CA LEU A 293 -39.61 15.59 19.28
C LEU A 293 -38.72 14.34 19.10
N CYS A 294 -39.14 13.18 19.63
CA CYS A 294 -38.43 11.92 19.40
C CYS A 294 -38.36 11.53 17.91
N SER A 295 -39.44 11.75 17.17
CA SER A 295 -39.49 11.47 15.72
C SER A 295 -38.56 12.40 14.91
N ILE A 296 -38.44 13.67 15.33
CA ILE A 296 -37.48 14.62 14.74
C ILE A 296 -36.03 14.18 15.04
N SER A 297 -35.73 13.73 16.27
CA SER A 297 -34.40 13.23 16.61
C SER A 297 -33.99 12.01 15.75
N LEU A 298 -34.92 11.09 15.50
CA LEU A 298 -34.69 9.92 14.65
C LEU A 298 -34.25 10.30 13.23
N LEU A 299 -34.85 11.34 12.65
CA LEU A 299 -34.45 11.88 11.33
C LEU A 299 -33.04 12.47 11.34
N LEU A 300 -32.65 13.13 12.44
CA LEU A 300 -31.32 13.72 12.60
C LEU A 300 -30.23 12.67 12.85
N MET A 301 -30.55 11.56 13.50
CA MET A 301 -29.59 10.48 13.77
C MET A 301 -29.07 9.78 12.53
N GLY A 302 -29.88 9.70 11.47
CA GLY A 302 -29.49 9.07 10.21
C GLY A 302 -28.59 9.91 9.31
N LEU A 303 -28.22 11.13 9.73
CA LEU A 303 -27.30 12.02 8.99
C LEU A 303 -25.86 11.88 9.53
N PRO A 304 -24.83 11.87 8.66
CA PRO A 304 -24.90 11.92 7.19
C PRO A 304 -25.29 10.57 6.57
N ALA A 305 -26.33 10.59 5.73
CA ALA A 305 -26.61 9.51 4.81
C ALA A 305 -25.63 9.57 3.62
N GLN A 306 -25.43 8.43 2.95
CA GLN A 306 -24.52 8.32 1.82
C GLN A 306 -24.78 9.42 0.76
N GLY A 307 -23.74 10.20 0.43
CA GLY A 307 -23.81 11.30 -0.54
C GLY A 307 -24.05 12.70 0.05
N ILE A 308 -24.36 12.81 1.35
CA ILE A 308 -24.52 14.10 2.03
C ILE A 308 -23.27 14.42 2.85
N THR A 309 -22.40 15.28 2.32
CA THR A 309 -21.24 15.78 3.05
C THR A 309 -21.62 17.02 3.86
N LEU A 310 -21.57 16.91 5.19
CA LEU A 310 -21.81 18.03 6.09
C LEU A 310 -20.49 18.73 6.45
N PRO A 311 -20.45 20.07 6.48
CA PRO A 311 -19.32 20.80 7.04
C PRO A 311 -19.05 20.39 8.49
N LYS A 312 -17.77 20.37 8.91
CA LYS A 312 -17.37 19.96 10.28
C LYS A 312 -18.15 20.69 11.38
N HIS A 313 -18.38 21.98 11.22
CA HIS A 313 -19.15 22.79 12.18
C HIS A 313 -20.61 22.34 12.29
N SER A 314 -21.27 22.11 11.14
CA SER A 314 -22.65 21.64 11.10
C SER A 314 -22.78 20.21 11.65
N PHE A 315 -21.77 19.36 11.47
CA PHE A 315 -21.74 18.02 12.05
C PHE A 315 -21.71 18.04 13.58
N THR A 316 -20.90 18.90 14.19
CA THR A 316 -20.87 19.07 15.65
C THR A 316 -22.23 19.53 16.18
N LEU A 317 -22.86 20.51 15.51
CA LEU A 317 -24.19 20.99 15.89
C LEU A 317 -25.26 19.89 15.77
N LEU A 318 -25.22 19.09 14.70
CA LEU A 318 -26.12 17.95 14.51
C LEU A 318 -25.93 16.88 15.58
N CYS A 319 -24.67 16.60 15.96
CA CYS A 319 -24.35 15.60 16.98
C CYS A 319 -24.92 15.97 18.36
N HIS A 320 -24.86 17.25 18.73
CA HIS A 320 -25.45 17.73 19.98
C HIS A 320 -26.97 17.80 19.90
N SER A 321 -27.52 18.42 18.85
CA SER A 321 -28.97 18.62 18.71
C SER A 321 -29.77 17.31 18.71
N ARG A 322 -29.29 16.25 18.03
CA ARG A 322 -30.00 14.96 18.00
C ARG A 322 -30.19 14.36 19.40
N ILE A 323 -29.16 14.44 20.25
CA ILE A 323 -29.21 13.90 21.62
C ILE A 323 -30.08 14.79 22.49
N SER A 324 -29.90 16.11 22.42
CA SER A 324 -30.70 17.06 23.20
C SER A 324 -32.20 16.94 22.91
N ILE A 325 -32.58 16.86 21.63
CA ILE A 325 -33.99 16.72 21.22
C ILE A 325 -34.56 15.38 21.70
N LEU A 326 -33.80 14.27 21.61
CA LEU A 326 -34.24 12.98 22.11
C LEU A 326 -34.52 13.03 23.62
N MET A 327 -33.60 13.60 24.40
CA MET A 327 -33.72 13.66 25.85
C MET A 327 -34.94 14.49 26.28
N ILE A 328 -35.16 15.65 25.64
CA ILE A 328 -36.33 16.49 25.91
C ILE A 328 -37.62 15.78 25.49
N GLY A 329 -37.65 15.18 24.30
CA GLY A 329 -38.81 14.45 23.79
C GLY A 329 -39.21 13.27 24.68
N PHE A 330 -38.23 12.47 25.10
CA PHE A 330 -38.44 11.35 26.01
C PHE A 330 -38.96 11.81 27.36
N THR A 331 -38.39 12.89 27.91
CA THR A 331 -38.82 13.45 29.20
C THR A 331 -40.26 13.94 29.16
N PHE A 332 -40.68 14.61 28.08
CA PHE A 332 -42.06 15.05 27.91
C PHE A 332 -43.04 13.88 27.77
N ALA A 333 -42.67 12.87 26.96
CA ALA A 333 -43.50 11.70 26.75
C ALA A 333 -43.68 10.87 28.04
N TYR A 334 -42.57 10.46 28.65
CA TYR A 334 -42.59 9.62 29.84
C TYR A 334 -43.09 10.39 31.08
N GLY A 335 -42.69 11.66 31.23
CA GLY A 335 -43.13 12.51 32.33
C GLY A 335 -44.64 12.76 32.32
N SER A 336 -45.24 12.93 31.14
CA SER A 336 -46.69 13.01 30.97
C SER A 336 -47.40 11.74 31.47
N MET A 337 -46.93 10.56 31.04
CA MET A 337 -47.50 9.28 31.44
C MET A 337 -47.38 9.07 32.95
N PHE A 338 -46.19 9.33 33.51
CA PHE A 338 -45.94 9.22 34.94
C PHE A 338 -46.85 10.14 35.76
N ALA A 339 -46.99 11.41 35.35
CA ALA A 339 -47.88 12.35 36.00
C ALA A 339 -49.33 11.87 36.03
N LYS A 340 -49.82 11.25 34.95
CA LYS A 340 -51.17 10.67 34.89
C LYS A 340 -51.36 9.53 35.87
N VAL A 341 -50.44 8.56 35.86
CA VAL A 341 -50.47 7.41 36.78
C VAL A 341 -50.41 7.90 38.22
N TRP A 342 -49.55 8.88 38.51
CA TRP A 342 -49.43 9.48 39.84
C TRP A 342 -50.71 10.16 40.32
N ILE A 343 -51.39 10.91 39.45
CA ILE A 343 -52.66 11.57 39.79
C ILE A 343 -53.73 10.52 40.14
N VAL A 344 -53.83 9.45 39.36
CA VAL A 344 -54.79 8.35 39.62
C VAL A 344 -54.47 7.65 40.94
N TYR A 345 -53.21 7.33 41.18
CA TYR A 345 -52.76 6.74 42.46
C TYR A 345 -53.15 7.62 43.65
N ARG A 346 -52.91 8.94 43.56
CA ARG A 346 -53.31 9.86 44.64
C ARG A 346 -54.81 9.93 44.84
N MET A 347 -55.61 9.99 43.77
CA MET A 347 -57.07 10.03 43.88
C MET A 347 -57.58 8.80 44.63
N GLY A 348 -57.12 7.60 44.26
CA GLY A 348 -57.49 6.35 44.94
C GLY A 348 -57.00 6.30 46.40
N ALA A 349 -55.80 6.81 46.69
CA ALA A 349 -55.32 6.91 48.07
C ALA A 349 -56.16 7.86 48.93
N THR A 350 -56.65 8.96 48.34
CA THR A 350 -57.49 9.95 49.04
C THR A 350 -58.90 9.39 49.30
N GLU A 351 -59.48 8.69 48.32
CA GLU A 351 -60.76 7.98 48.46
C GLU A 351 -60.70 6.92 49.56
N ASN A 352 -59.62 6.13 49.61
CA ASN A 352 -59.39 5.16 50.68
C ASN A 352 -59.28 5.81 52.07
N GLN A 353 -58.68 7.01 52.19
CA GLN A 353 -58.63 7.76 53.45
C GLN A 353 -59.99 8.31 53.85
N GLU A 354 -60.80 8.80 52.91
CA GLU A 354 -62.16 9.27 53.20
C GLU A 354 -63.06 8.14 53.69
N VAL A 355 -62.97 6.94 53.09
CA VAL A 355 -63.70 5.74 53.54
C VAL A 355 -63.32 5.36 54.98
N VAL A 356 -62.04 5.41 55.34
CA VAL A 356 -61.56 5.13 56.70
C VAL A 356 -62.03 6.20 57.70
N SER A 357 -62.06 7.48 57.30
CA SER A 357 -62.50 8.59 58.16
C SER A 357 -64.01 8.65 58.44
N ARG A 358 -64.85 8.09 57.55
CA ARG A 358 -66.32 8.02 57.73
C ARG A 358 -66.76 6.92 58.71
N GLN A 359 -65.87 6.05 59.16
CA GLN A 359 -66.13 5.13 60.25
C GLN A 359 -65.85 5.83 61.60
N THR A 360 -66.89 6.35 62.25
CA THR A 360 -66.83 6.84 63.64
C THR A 360 -66.79 5.69 64.66
N PRO A 361 -66.26 5.88 65.89
CA PRO A 361 -65.79 4.81 66.79
C PRO A 361 -66.87 4.05 67.59
N ASP A 362 -68.15 4.07 67.17
CA ASP A 362 -69.26 3.61 68.02
C ASP A 362 -70.00 2.35 67.51
N GLU A 363 -69.40 1.56 66.63
CA GLU A 363 -69.76 0.14 66.49
C GLU A 363 -68.59 -0.75 66.94
N VAL A 364 -68.59 -0.97 68.25
CA VAL A 364 -67.84 -2.02 68.92
C VAL A 364 -68.30 -3.39 68.39
N GLY A 365 -67.33 -4.17 67.91
CA GLY A 365 -67.37 -5.62 68.01
C GLY A 365 -68.10 -6.33 66.88
N PHE A 366 -67.37 -7.24 66.23
CA PHE A 366 -67.74 -8.12 65.11
C PHE A 366 -67.43 -7.56 63.71
N SER A 367 -66.61 -8.31 62.98
CA SER A 367 -66.21 -8.10 61.58
C SER A 367 -65.12 -7.07 61.28
N ALA A 368 -63.92 -7.33 61.81
CA ALA A 368 -62.68 -6.85 61.19
C ALA A 368 -61.64 -7.98 61.10
N LEU A 369 -62.08 -9.15 60.65
CA LEU A 369 -61.24 -10.13 59.97
C LEU A 369 -61.90 -10.37 58.62
N VAL A 370 -61.08 -10.50 57.57
CA VAL A 370 -61.49 -10.70 56.17
C VAL A 370 -61.83 -9.41 55.42
N PHE A 371 -60.79 -8.71 54.95
CA PHE A 371 -60.63 -8.34 53.53
C PHE A 371 -59.17 -7.88 53.31
N PHE A 372 -58.24 -8.81 53.47
CA PHE A 372 -56.89 -8.71 52.89
C PHE A 372 -56.85 -9.59 51.63
N HIS A 373 -57.37 -9.08 50.52
CA HIS A 373 -57.23 -9.67 49.18
C HIS A 373 -57.80 -8.61 48.21
N VAL A 374 -57.11 -7.99 47.23
CA VAL A 374 -56.06 -8.36 46.23
C VAL A 374 -55.68 -7.03 45.52
N PRO A 375 -54.62 -6.86 44.68
CA PRO A 375 -53.27 -7.44 44.57
C PRO A 375 -52.14 -6.38 44.61
N SER A 376 -50.95 -6.77 45.06
CA SER A 376 -49.69 -6.16 44.61
C SER A 376 -48.81 -7.24 44.01
N LYS A 377 -48.88 -7.38 42.68
CA LYS A 377 -47.84 -7.98 41.87
C LYS A 377 -47.94 -7.35 40.49
N TYR A 378 -47.10 -6.35 40.22
CA TYR A 378 -46.34 -6.14 38.98
C TYR A 378 -45.46 -4.89 39.16
N SER A 379 -44.30 -5.14 39.78
CA SER A 379 -43.05 -4.39 39.72
C SER A 379 -42.02 -5.48 40.06
N THR A 380 -41.06 -5.87 39.21
CA THR A 380 -40.00 -5.02 38.67
C THR A 380 -39.32 -5.77 37.52
N ILE A 381 -39.14 -5.13 36.36
CA ILE A 381 -37.87 -5.06 35.60
C ILE A 381 -37.75 -3.62 35.13
#